data_AF-A0A059FCU5-F1
#
_entry.id   AF-A0A059FCU5-F1
#
_cell.length_a   1.000
_cell.length_b   1.000
_cell.length_c   1.000
_cell.angle_alpha   90.00
_cell.angle_beta   90.00
_cell.angle_gamma   90.00
#
_symmetry.space_group_name_H-M   'P 1'
#
loop_
_entity.id
_entity.type
_entity.pdbx_description
1 polymer ?
#
loop_
_entity_poly.entity_id
_entity_poly.type
_entity_poly.pdbx_seq_one_letter_code
_entity_poly.pdbx_strand_id
1 'polypeptide(L)'
;MAGRSGTHESGAGPSMRALALAAFLIAAGLLGWRASLLLTATNTPPAHASPLETSLLNLVEPVAGPGKARISVTRDAGAGRTVLVLLDASASDSAPTIERLVQTAARLDPGAGDALVIEQAAFARGTPGRPSSSAYGELSMLGLLVALLGWLAFGPARETETAASVEVPHHPASTPLRPMTEPALRPVRTALPSADAADLVRKDPARAADILRGWMSGGSDAA
;
A
#
# COMPACT_ATOMS: atom_id res chain seq x y z
N MET A 1 -37.41 -16.68 -50.14
CA MET A 1 -36.20 -17.28 -49.54
C MET A 1 -35.62 -16.26 -48.58
N ALA A 2 -35.67 -16.54 -47.28
CA ALA A 2 -35.22 -15.66 -46.21
C ALA A 2 -33.74 -15.94 -45.91
N GLY A 3 -32.87 -14.95 -46.14
CA GLY A 3 -31.46 -14.98 -45.75
C GLY A 3 -31.28 -14.21 -44.44
N ARG A 4 -31.12 -14.96 -43.36
CA ARG A 4 -31.01 -14.51 -41.96
C ARG A 4 -29.66 -13.81 -41.76
N SER A 5 -29.65 -12.49 -41.57
CA SER A 5 -28.46 -11.74 -41.16
C SER A 5 -28.21 -11.98 -39.68
N GLY A 6 -27.09 -12.62 -39.36
CA GLY A 6 -26.65 -12.84 -37.99
C GLY A 6 -26.13 -11.54 -37.39
N THR A 7 -26.86 -11.01 -36.40
CA THR A 7 -26.32 -10.02 -35.46
C THR A 7 -25.36 -10.74 -34.53
N HIS A 8 -24.06 -10.63 -34.79
CA HIS A 8 -23.06 -10.90 -33.76
C HIS A 8 -23.19 -9.81 -32.70
N GLU A 9 -23.87 -10.14 -31.59
CA GLU A 9 -23.78 -9.37 -30.36
C GLU A 9 -22.33 -9.49 -29.84
N SER A 10 -21.49 -8.53 -30.20
CA SER A 10 -20.26 -8.28 -29.48
C SER A 10 -20.64 -7.83 -28.07
N GLY A 11 -20.68 -8.78 -27.13
CA GLY A 11 -20.78 -8.47 -25.70
C GLY A 11 -19.65 -7.51 -25.33
N ALA A 12 -19.99 -6.24 -25.12
CA ALA A 12 -19.04 -5.23 -24.68
C ALA A 12 -18.60 -5.58 -23.26
N GLY A 13 -17.44 -6.23 -23.13
CA GLY A 13 -16.81 -6.46 -21.84
C GLY A 13 -16.59 -5.13 -21.11
N PRO A 14 -16.54 -5.15 -19.76
CA PRO A 14 -16.34 -3.93 -18.97
C PRO A 14 -15.06 -3.22 -19.43
N SER A 15 -15.14 -1.89 -19.59
CA SER A 15 -13.98 -1.09 -19.99
C SER A 15 -12.84 -1.29 -18.99
N MET A 16 -11.59 -1.23 -19.45
CA MET A 16 -10.42 -1.41 -18.59
C MET A 16 -10.41 -0.45 -17.39
N ARG A 17 -10.99 0.75 -17.55
CA ARG A 17 -11.23 1.71 -16.47
C ARG A 17 -12.27 1.22 -15.45
N ALA A 18 -13.37 0.63 -15.89
CA ALA A 18 -14.37 0.06 -14.99
C ALA A 18 -13.78 -1.10 -14.17
N LEU A 19 -12.95 -1.94 -14.81
CA LEU A 19 -12.25 -3.03 -14.13
C LEU A 19 -11.19 -2.50 -13.14
N ALA A 20 -10.43 -1.47 -13.51
CA ALA A 20 -9.48 -0.81 -12.62
C ALA A 20 -10.16 -0.17 -11.40
N LEU A 21 -11.31 0.47 -11.59
CA LEU A 21 -12.08 1.09 -10.50
C LEU A 21 -12.64 0.04 -9.54
N ALA A 22 -13.19 -1.06 -10.05
CA ALA A 22 -13.64 -2.17 -9.21
C ALA A 22 -12.49 -2.77 -8.39
N ALA A 23 -11.35 -3.03 -9.04
CA ALA A 23 -10.15 -3.52 -8.37
C ALA A 23 -9.62 -2.53 -7.31
N PHE A 24 -9.63 -1.23 -7.61
CA PHE A 24 -9.22 -0.17 -6.69
C PHE A 24 -10.07 -0.18 -5.41
N LEU A 25 -11.40 -0.25 -5.52
CA LEU A 25 -12.29 -0.28 -4.36
C LEU A 25 -12.04 -1.50 -3.48
N ILE A 26 -11.85 -2.67 -4.08
CA ILE A 26 -11.52 -3.91 -3.35
C ILE A 26 -10.17 -3.75 -2.63
N ALA A 27 -9.13 -3.29 -3.34
CA ALA A 27 -7.81 -3.10 -2.76
C ALA A 27 -7.81 -2.06 -1.62
N ALA A 28 -8.55 -0.96 -1.77
CA ALA A 28 -8.70 0.07 -0.75
C ALA A 28 -9.43 -0.46 0.49
N GLY A 29 -10.49 -1.26 0.30
CA GLY A 29 -11.19 -1.95 1.38
C GLY A 29 -10.29 -2.93 2.12
N LEU A 30 -9.50 -3.73 1.40
CA LEU A 30 -8.52 -4.65 1.98
C LEU A 30 -7.41 -3.93 2.74
N LEU A 31 -6.90 -2.83 2.20
CA LEU A 31 -5.90 -1.99 2.87
C LEU A 31 -6.46 -1.40 4.16
N GLY A 32 -7.67 -0.84 4.13
CA GLY A 32 -8.35 -0.29 5.30
C GLY A 32 -8.62 -1.35 6.37
N TRP A 33 -9.10 -2.53 5.97
CA TRP A 33 -9.27 -3.66 6.88
C TRP A 33 -7.93 -4.08 7.48
N ARG A 34 -6.90 -4.34 6.67
CA ARG A 34 -5.58 -4.77 7.18
C ARG A 34 -4.94 -3.74 8.10
N ALA A 35 -5.03 -2.46 7.76
CA ALA A 35 -4.56 -1.38 8.63
C ALA A 35 -5.31 -1.37 9.97
N SER A 36 -6.65 -1.53 9.93
CA SER A 36 -7.46 -1.63 11.14
C SER A 36 -7.01 -2.80 12.01
N LEU A 37 -6.87 -4.01 11.43
CA LEU A 37 -6.39 -5.18 12.17
C LEU A 37 -5.03 -4.94 12.82
N LEU A 38 -4.08 -4.29 12.14
CA LEU A 38 -2.75 -4.03 12.71
C LEU A 38 -2.78 -2.98 13.82
N LEU A 39 -3.64 -1.96 13.69
CA LEU A 39 -3.80 -0.91 14.68
C LEU A 39 -4.61 -1.37 15.90
N THR A 40 -5.50 -2.35 15.72
CA THR A 40 -6.34 -2.90 16.79
C THR A 40 -5.90 -4.28 17.27
N ALA A 41 -4.87 -4.88 16.67
CA ALA A 41 -4.36 -6.19 17.07
C ALA A 41 -3.87 -6.11 18.51
N THR A 42 -4.51 -6.89 19.37
CA THR A 42 -4.06 -7.12 20.73
C THR A 42 -2.89 -8.09 20.71
N ASN A 43 -1.74 -7.61 21.20
CA ASN A 43 -0.55 -8.36 21.62
C ASN A 43 -0.15 -9.53 20.72
N THR A 44 0.63 -9.24 19.68
CA THR A 44 1.53 -10.26 19.14
C THR A 44 2.64 -10.50 20.18
N PRO A 45 2.92 -11.76 20.59
CA PRO A 45 4.09 -12.05 21.41
C PRO A 45 5.34 -11.46 20.74
N PRO A 46 6.34 -11.01 21.52
CA PRO A 46 7.52 -10.37 20.97
C PRO A 46 8.15 -11.26 19.89
N ALA A 47 8.70 -10.65 18.83
CA ALA A 47 9.23 -11.34 17.64
C ALA A 47 10.34 -12.38 17.93
N HIS A 48 10.81 -12.45 19.19
CA HIS A 48 11.83 -13.37 19.68
C HIS A 48 11.36 -14.17 20.91
N ALA A 49 10.06 -14.40 21.07
CA ALA A 49 9.56 -15.26 22.14
C ALA A 49 10.08 -16.69 21.95
N SER A 50 10.67 -17.25 22.98
CA SER A 50 11.04 -18.66 23.02
C SER A 50 9.79 -19.56 22.92
N PRO A 51 9.93 -20.82 22.49
CA PRO A 51 8.81 -21.77 22.46
C PRO A 51 8.15 -21.94 23.84
N LEU A 52 8.93 -21.86 24.91
CA LEU A 52 8.44 -21.94 26.28
C LEU A 52 7.61 -20.70 26.65
N GLU A 53 8.09 -19.49 26.35
CA GLU A 53 7.34 -18.24 26.60
C GLU A 53 6.00 -18.25 25.85
N THR A 54 6.00 -18.69 24.59
CA THR A 54 4.78 -18.79 23.77
C THR A 54 3.80 -19.79 24.36
N SER A 55 4.29 -20.96 24.80
CA SER A 55 3.47 -22.00 25.43
C SER A 55 2.87 -21.51 26.76
N LEU A 56 3.68 -20.88 27.61
CA LEU A 56 3.21 -20.31 28.88
C LEU A 56 2.19 -19.20 28.65
N LEU A 57 2.41 -18.33 27.65
CA LEU A 57 1.48 -17.26 27.33
C LEU A 57 0.12 -17.83 26.89
N ASN A 58 0.11 -18.86 26.04
CA ASN A 58 -1.12 -19.55 25.63
C ASN A 58 -1.89 -20.20 26.79
N LEU A 59 -1.21 -20.54 27.89
CA LEU A 59 -1.85 -21.09 29.10
C LEU A 59 -2.36 -19.99 30.04
N VAL A 60 -1.67 -18.86 30.10
CA VAL A 60 -2.00 -17.74 31.00
C VAL A 60 -3.08 -16.83 30.42
N GLU A 61 -3.06 -16.61 29.11
CA GLU A 61 -3.97 -15.68 28.40
C GLU A 61 -5.47 -15.98 28.65
N PRO A 62 -5.95 -17.24 28.66
CA PRO A 62 -7.36 -17.52 28.94
C PRO A 62 -7.81 -17.14 30.35
N VAL A 63 -6.88 -17.02 31.30
CA VAL A 63 -7.14 -16.70 32.71
C VAL A 63 -6.93 -15.22 33.00
N ALA A 64 -5.91 -14.61 32.41
CA ALA A 64 -5.62 -13.17 32.55
C ALA A 64 -6.52 -12.30 31.66
N GLY A 65 -7.01 -12.85 30.55
CA GLY A 65 -7.69 -12.12 29.49
C GLY A 65 -6.71 -11.64 28.40
N PRO A 66 -7.23 -11.35 27.19
CA PRO A 66 -6.40 -11.03 26.04
C PRO A 66 -5.60 -9.74 26.27
N GLY A 67 -4.29 -9.84 26.12
CA GLY A 67 -3.34 -8.75 26.23
C GLY A 67 -3.03 -8.29 27.65
N LYS A 68 -3.39 -9.09 28.65
CA LYS A 68 -3.27 -8.75 30.07
C LYS A 68 -2.10 -9.42 30.76
N ALA A 69 -1.33 -10.25 30.06
CA ALA A 69 -0.10 -10.84 30.57
C ALA A 69 1.08 -10.66 29.60
N ARG A 70 2.29 -10.55 30.15
CA ARG A 70 3.55 -10.71 29.42
C ARG A 70 4.45 -11.66 30.18
N ILE A 71 5.13 -12.54 29.47
CA ILE A 71 5.98 -13.56 30.06
C ILE A 71 7.38 -13.42 29.48
N SER A 72 8.38 -13.46 30.34
CA SER A 72 9.78 -13.57 29.95
C SER A 72 10.45 -14.68 30.76
N VAL A 73 11.29 -15.46 30.10
CA VAL A 73 12.06 -16.53 30.74
C VAL A 73 13.55 -16.22 30.56
N THR A 74 14.23 -15.99 31.67
CA THR A 74 15.69 -15.83 31.70
C THR A 74 16.33 -17.05 32.34
N ARG A 75 17.53 -17.39 31.88
CA ARG A 75 18.38 -18.41 32.48
C ARG A 75 19.75 -17.80 32.68
N ASP A 76 20.14 -17.66 33.92
CA ASP A 76 21.48 -17.18 34.26
C ASP A 76 22.47 -18.35 34.34
N ALA A 77 23.72 -18.08 34.01
CA ALA A 77 24.79 -19.06 34.17
C ALA A 77 25.13 -19.18 35.66
N GLY A 78 24.50 -20.13 36.36
CA GLY A 78 24.78 -20.45 37.77
C GLY A 78 23.63 -20.14 38.75
N ALA A 79 22.61 -19.40 38.31
CA ALA A 79 21.30 -19.38 38.96
C ALA A 79 20.31 -20.19 38.10
N GLY A 80 19.24 -20.70 38.71
CA GLY A 80 18.24 -21.44 37.96
C GLY A 80 17.49 -20.56 36.95
N ARG A 81 16.44 -21.11 36.37
CA ARG A 81 15.59 -20.39 35.44
C ARG A 81 14.65 -19.46 36.20
N THR A 82 14.60 -18.20 35.79
CA THR A 82 13.64 -17.23 36.32
C THR A 82 12.54 -16.99 35.29
N VAL A 83 11.29 -17.13 35.71
CA VAL A 83 10.12 -16.78 34.91
C VAL A 83 9.53 -15.50 35.49
N LEU A 84 9.52 -14.44 34.68
CA LEU A 84 8.87 -13.18 35.01
C LEU A 84 7.51 -13.14 34.32
N VAL A 85 6.46 -12.92 35.09
CA VAL A 85 5.09 -12.70 34.62
C VAL A 85 4.69 -11.27 34.99
N LEU A 86 4.52 -10.43 33.99
CA LEU A 86 3.91 -9.12 34.17
C LEU A 86 2.40 -9.27 33.96
N LEU A 87 1.61 -8.81 34.90
CA LEU A 87 0.15 -8.90 34.89
C LEU A 87 -0.45 -7.49 34.95
N ASP A 88 -1.44 -7.23 34.11
CA ASP A 88 -2.18 -5.96 34.17
C ASP A 88 -2.95 -5.86 35.49
N ALA A 89 -3.08 -4.63 36.02
CA ALA A 89 -3.83 -4.39 37.25
C ALA A 89 -5.29 -4.87 37.17
N SER A 90 -5.92 -4.89 35.98
CA SER A 90 -7.29 -5.41 35.84
C SER A 90 -7.40 -6.94 35.96
N ALA A 91 -6.27 -7.65 35.92
CA ALA A 91 -6.20 -9.10 36.00
C ALA A 91 -5.54 -9.59 37.31
N SER A 92 -5.27 -8.69 38.26
CA SER A 92 -4.59 -8.99 39.53
C SER A 92 -5.24 -10.12 40.32
N ASP A 93 -6.57 -10.22 40.27
CA ASP A 93 -7.33 -11.23 41.00
C ASP A 93 -7.05 -12.66 40.50
N SER A 94 -6.58 -12.79 39.26
CA SER A 94 -6.17 -14.06 38.66
C SER A 94 -4.73 -14.46 39.01
N ALA A 95 -3.95 -13.59 39.67
CA ALA A 95 -2.54 -13.84 40.00
C ALA A 95 -2.27 -15.20 40.69
N PRO A 96 -3.01 -15.63 41.75
CA PRO A 96 -2.72 -16.91 42.40
C PRO A 96 -2.99 -18.13 41.49
N THR A 97 -3.94 -18.01 40.57
CA THR A 97 -4.23 -19.07 39.58
C THR A 97 -3.13 -19.14 38.54
N ILE A 98 -2.69 -17.97 38.05
CA ILE A 98 -1.59 -17.84 37.09
C ILE A 98 -0.28 -18.37 37.69
N GLU A 99 -0.01 -18.06 38.97
CA GLU A 99 1.16 -18.55 39.69
C GLU A 99 1.25 -20.08 39.65
N ARG A 100 0.16 -20.76 40.03
CA ARG A 100 0.09 -22.23 40.03
C ARG A 100 0.24 -22.81 38.62
N LEU A 101 -0.40 -22.19 37.63
CA LEU A 101 -0.30 -22.60 36.22
C LEU A 101 1.14 -22.51 35.73
N VAL A 102 1.81 -21.39 35.97
CA VAL A 102 3.18 -21.16 35.49
C VAL A 102 4.18 -22.05 36.24
N GLN A 103 4.08 -22.17 37.56
CA GLN A 103 4.95 -23.09 38.34
C GLN A 103 4.85 -24.52 37.81
N THR A 104 3.62 -24.99 37.57
CA THR A 104 3.38 -26.37 37.10
C THR A 104 3.82 -26.56 35.65
N ALA A 105 3.44 -25.63 34.75
CA ALA A 105 3.71 -25.74 33.32
C ALA A 105 5.20 -25.56 32.99
N ALA A 106 5.88 -24.62 33.66
CA ALA A 106 7.31 -24.43 33.50
C ALA A 106 8.14 -25.49 34.23
N ARG A 107 7.54 -26.25 35.17
CA ARG A 107 8.23 -27.20 36.05
C ARG A 107 9.37 -26.51 36.81
N LEU A 108 9.04 -25.42 37.51
CA LEU A 108 10.04 -24.69 38.29
C LEU A 108 10.45 -25.50 39.52
N ASP A 109 11.74 -25.63 39.72
CA ASP A 109 12.33 -26.27 40.90
C ASP A 109 13.09 -25.23 41.75
N PRO A 110 12.50 -24.74 42.86
CA PRO A 110 13.16 -23.80 43.76
C PRO A 110 14.46 -24.37 44.35
N GLY A 111 14.56 -25.69 44.50
CA GLY A 111 15.77 -26.37 44.98
C GLY A 111 16.93 -26.32 43.98
N ALA A 112 16.62 -26.21 42.69
CA ALA A 112 17.59 -25.97 41.62
C ALA A 112 17.87 -24.48 41.36
N GLY A 113 17.27 -23.59 42.15
CA GLY A 113 17.39 -22.14 42.02
C GLY A 113 16.45 -21.53 40.97
N ASP A 114 15.42 -22.25 40.53
CA ASP A 114 14.38 -21.66 39.67
C ASP A 114 13.50 -20.70 40.48
N ALA A 115 13.07 -19.60 39.85
CA ALA A 115 12.23 -18.60 40.48
C ALA A 115 11.05 -18.21 39.58
N LEU A 116 9.91 -17.88 40.22
CA LEU A 116 8.79 -17.23 39.59
C LEU A 116 8.61 -15.85 40.22
N VAL A 117 8.59 -14.82 39.39
CA VAL A 117 8.30 -13.45 39.81
C VAL A 117 7.04 -13.00 39.09
N ILE A 118 6.02 -12.61 39.84
CA ILE A 118 4.80 -12.01 39.30
C ILE A 118 4.77 -10.55 39.73
N GLU A 119 4.82 -9.64 38.75
CA GLU A 119 4.68 -8.22 39.01
C GLU A 119 3.40 -7.68 38.38
N GLN A 120 2.73 -6.79 39.11
CA GLN A 120 1.59 -6.05 38.60
C GLN A 120 2.10 -4.77 37.95
N ALA A 121 1.77 -4.58 36.68
CA ALA A 121 2.14 -3.39 35.94
C ALA A 121 0.91 -2.83 35.22
N ALA A 122 0.74 -1.51 35.22
CA ALA A 122 -0.26 -0.88 34.38
C ALA A 122 0.21 -0.95 32.92
N PHE A 123 -0.37 -1.82 32.12
CA PHE A 123 -0.05 -1.85 30.70
C PHE A 123 -0.63 -0.62 30.02
N ALA A 124 0.16 0.01 29.15
CA ALA A 124 -0.33 1.10 28.33
C ALA A 124 -1.55 0.59 27.53
N ARG A 125 -2.71 1.22 27.72
CA ARG A 125 -3.93 0.88 26.98
C ARG A 125 -3.65 1.04 25.49
N GLY A 126 -3.62 -0.08 24.78
CA GLY A 126 -3.59 -0.06 23.32
C GLY A 126 -2.41 0.69 22.72
N THR A 127 -1.19 0.55 23.24
CA THR A 127 -0.05 0.68 22.32
C THR A 127 -0.13 -0.55 21.41
N PRO A 128 -0.52 -0.40 20.13
CA PRO A 128 -0.55 -1.51 19.22
C PRO A 128 0.84 -2.15 19.27
N GLY A 129 0.89 -3.48 19.34
CA GLY A 129 2.16 -4.16 19.13
C GLY A 129 2.72 -3.61 17.82
N ARG A 130 3.88 -2.95 17.88
CA ARG A 130 4.49 -2.30 16.71
C ARG A 130 4.41 -3.32 15.56
N PRO A 131 3.76 -2.99 14.43
CA PRO A 131 3.63 -3.92 13.32
C PRO A 131 4.99 -4.52 12.98
N SER A 132 5.04 -5.83 12.73
CA SER A 132 6.28 -6.47 12.30
C SER A 132 6.77 -5.83 10.99
N SER A 133 8.06 -5.98 10.68
CA SER A 133 8.61 -5.53 9.39
C SER A 133 7.87 -6.16 8.20
N SER A 134 7.44 -7.42 8.33
CA SER A 134 6.60 -8.09 7.34
C SER A 134 5.22 -7.45 7.19
N ALA A 135 4.60 -7.01 8.29
CA ALA A 135 3.30 -6.32 8.26
C ALA A 135 3.40 -4.94 7.60
N TYR A 136 4.49 -4.19 7.84
CA TYR A 136 4.78 -2.96 7.08
C TYR A 136 5.03 -3.24 5.61
N GLY A 137 5.68 -4.37 5.28
CA GLY A 137 5.84 -4.84 3.91
C GLY A 137 4.49 -5.06 3.23
N GLU A 138 3.59 -5.83 3.86
CA GLU A 138 2.25 -6.11 3.34
C GLU A 138 1.44 -4.82 3.12
N LEU A 139 1.43 -3.91 4.10
CA LEU A 139 0.76 -2.62 3.98
C LEU A 139 1.35 -1.75 2.87
N SER A 140 2.68 -1.73 2.71
CA SER A 140 3.32 -0.95 1.66
C SER A 140 3.00 -1.49 0.26
N MET A 141 2.93 -2.81 0.10
CA MET A 141 2.57 -3.46 -1.16
C MET A 141 1.08 -3.25 -1.49
N LEU A 142 0.19 -3.36 -0.50
CA LEU A 142 -1.23 -3.01 -0.67
C LEU A 142 -1.41 -1.53 -0.99
N GLY A 143 -0.69 -0.64 -0.32
CA GLY A 143 -0.70 0.80 -0.61
C GLY A 143 -0.24 1.10 -2.03
N LEU A 144 0.84 0.46 -2.49
CA LEU A 144 1.34 0.60 -3.85
C LEU A 144 0.35 0.04 -4.89
N LEU A 145 -0.30 -1.07 -4.59
CA LEU A 145 -1.36 -1.63 -5.43
C LEU A 145 -2.55 -0.66 -5.54
N VAL A 146 -3.02 -0.11 -4.43
CA VAL A 146 -4.09 0.89 -4.40
C VAL A 146 -3.69 2.14 -5.20
N ALA A 147 -2.46 2.63 -5.04
CA ALA A 147 -1.95 3.76 -5.81
C ALA A 147 -1.91 3.47 -7.31
N LEU A 148 -1.44 2.28 -7.72
CA LEU A 148 -1.37 1.86 -9.12
C LEU A 148 -2.77 1.72 -9.74
N LEU A 149 -3.70 1.07 -9.03
CA LEU A 149 -5.07 0.91 -9.49
C LEU A 149 -5.82 2.24 -9.55
N GLY A 150 -5.58 3.13 -8.58
CA GLY A 150 -6.10 4.50 -8.59
C GLY A 150 -5.55 5.28 -9.77
N TRP A 151 -4.25 5.18 -10.05
CA TRP A 151 -3.64 5.76 -11.24
C TRP A 151 -4.25 5.22 -12.53
N LEU A 152 -4.58 3.94 -12.60
CA LEU A 152 -5.18 3.34 -13.79
C LEU A 152 -6.67 3.70 -13.97
N ALA A 153 -7.39 3.87 -12.86
CA ALA A 153 -8.81 4.24 -12.85
C ALA A 153 -9.03 5.74 -13.14
N PHE A 154 -8.17 6.60 -12.57
CA PHE A 154 -8.33 8.06 -12.60
C PHE A 154 -7.26 8.79 -13.43
N GLY A 155 -6.26 8.06 -13.94
CA GLY A 155 -5.17 8.64 -14.73
C GLY A 155 -5.66 9.21 -16.07
N PRO A 156 -4.85 10.11 -16.65
CA PRO A 156 -5.18 10.74 -17.93
C PRO A 156 -5.46 9.66 -18.97
N ALA A 157 -6.53 9.88 -19.77
CA ALA A 157 -6.78 9.02 -20.92
C ALA A 157 -5.53 9.08 -21.79
N ARG A 158 -4.83 7.96 -21.94
CA ARG A 158 -3.97 7.82 -23.11
C ARG A 158 -4.94 7.81 -24.28
N GLU A 159 -4.97 8.91 -25.02
CA GLU A 159 -5.49 8.92 -26.37
C GLU A 159 -4.66 7.90 -27.13
N THR A 160 -5.11 6.65 -27.13
CA THR A 160 -4.81 5.75 -28.23
C THR A 160 -5.41 6.44 -29.43
N GLU A 161 -4.55 7.12 -30.18
CA GLU A 161 -4.78 7.57 -31.53
C GLU A 161 -5.17 6.30 -32.31
N THR A 162 -6.46 5.97 -32.28
CA THR A 162 -7.05 5.03 -33.20
C THR A 162 -6.79 5.63 -34.55
N ALA A 163 -5.79 5.05 -35.25
CA ALA A 163 -5.44 5.39 -36.61
C ALA A 163 -6.73 5.64 -37.36
N ALA A 164 -6.94 6.91 -37.73
CA ALA A 164 -8.10 7.32 -38.48
C ALA A 164 -8.21 6.34 -39.64
N SER A 165 -9.30 5.58 -39.67
CA SER A 165 -9.62 4.72 -40.79
C SER A 165 -9.65 5.65 -42.00
N VAL A 166 -8.62 5.59 -42.84
CA VAL A 166 -8.54 6.35 -44.08
C VAL A 166 -9.63 5.76 -44.97
N GLU A 167 -10.81 6.36 -44.87
CA GLU A 167 -11.90 6.12 -45.80
C GLU A 167 -11.45 6.72 -47.14
N VAL A 168 -10.94 5.85 -48.01
CA VAL A 168 -10.54 6.19 -49.38
C VAL A 168 -11.80 6.59 -50.15
N PRO A 169 -11.98 7.86 -50.54
CA PRO A 169 -13.20 8.27 -51.22
C PRO A 169 -13.24 7.68 -52.63
N HIS A 170 -14.24 6.83 -52.91
CA HIS A 170 -14.59 6.46 -54.28
C HIS A 170 -15.25 7.66 -54.96
N HIS A 171 -14.53 8.29 -55.88
CA HIS A 171 -15.10 9.30 -56.76
C HIS A 171 -15.87 8.64 -57.91
N PRO A 172 -17.06 9.16 -58.27
CA PRO A 172 -17.19 9.61 -59.65
C PRO A 172 -17.90 10.97 -59.81
N ALA A 173 -17.25 11.81 -60.60
CA ALA A 173 -17.75 12.81 -61.55
C ALA A 173 -18.71 13.96 -61.13
N SER A 174 -18.37 15.13 -61.69
CA SER A 174 -19.17 16.33 -62.01
C SER A 174 -19.38 17.44 -60.95
N THR A 175 -18.53 18.46 -61.03
CA THR A 175 -18.78 19.89 -60.71
C THR A 175 -19.71 20.53 -61.77
N PRO A 176 -20.36 21.73 -61.56
CA PRO A 176 -19.91 22.82 -60.69
C PRO A 176 -20.98 23.69 -59.91
N LEU A 177 -20.43 24.47 -58.96
CA LEU A 177 -20.78 25.84 -58.50
C LEU A 177 -22.12 26.14 -57.76
N ARG A 178 -22.02 26.49 -56.47
CA ARG A 178 -22.36 27.84 -55.91
C ARG A 178 -21.86 28.00 -54.45
N PRO A 179 -21.37 29.19 -54.02
CA PRO A 179 -20.63 29.35 -52.77
C PRO A 179 -21.54 29.65 -51.57
N MET A 180 -21.17 29.13 -50.39
CA MET A 180 -21.81 29.48 -49.12
C MET A 180 -20.73 29.87 -48.08
N THR A 181 -20.66 31.18 -47.87
CA THR A 181 -20.32 31.94 -46.66
C THR A 181 -19.56 31.20 -45.53
N GLU A 182 -18.29 31.56 -45.33
CA GLU A 182 -17.56 31.31 -44.07
C GLU A 182 -18.06 32.22 -42.94
N PRO A 183 -18.30 31.72 -41.72
CA PRO A 183 -18.22 32.52 -40.51
C PRO A 183 -16.82 32.43 -39.90
N ALA A 184 -16.24 33.59 -39.61
CA ALA A 184 -14.92 33.77 -39.02
C ALA A 184 -14.75 33.05 -37.67
N LEU A 185 -13.71 32.22 -37.56
CA LEU A 185 -13.23 31.68 -36.29
C LEU A 185 -12.15 32.62 -35.72
N ARG A 186 -12.46 33.15 -34.54
CA ARG A 186 -11.59 33.96 -33.68
C ARG A 186 -10.38 33.11 -33.24
N PRO A 187 -9.12 33.54 -33.42
CA PRO A 187 -7.98 32.77 -32.93
C PRO A 187 -7.90 32.89 -31.41
N VAL A 188 -8.15 31.77 -30.72
CA VAL A 188 -7.77 31.59 -29.32
C VAL A 188 -6.26 31.44 -29.30
N ARG A 189 -5.58 32.34 -28.59
CA ARG A 189 -4.13 32.37 -28.41
C ARG A 189 -3.67 31.08 -27.72
N THR A 190 -3.08 30.17 -28.48
CA THR A 190 -2.14 29.18 -27.96
C THR A 190 -0.82 29.89 -27.66
N ALA A 191 -0.34 29.76 -26.43
CA ALA A 191 1.03 30.14 -26.09
C ALA A 191 1.97 29.25 -26.91
N LEU A 192 2.61 29.82 -27.93
CA LEU A 192 3.65 29.15 -28.70
C LEU A 192 4.86 28.88 -27.79
N PRO A 193 5.57 27.75 -27.95
CA PRO A 193 6.98 27.71 -27.57
C PRO A 193 7.68 28.80 -28.40
N SER A 194 8.39 29.70 -27.73
CA SER A 194 8.98 30.88 -28.39
C SER A 194 9.74 30.45 -29.65
N ALA A 195 9.38 31.05 -30.78
CA ALA A 195 9.97 30.76 -32.08
C ALA A 195 11.50 30.98 -32.07
N ASP A 196 12.01 31.78 -31.15
CA ASP A 196 13.43 32.06 -30.97
C ASP A 196 14.24 30.82 -30.57
N ALA A 197 13.66 29.90 -29.78
CA ALA A 197 14.36 28.70 -29.34
C ALA A 197 14.60 27.71 -30.50
N ALA A 198 13.60 27.56 -31.39
CA ALA A 198 13.72 26.71 -32.56
C ALA A 198 14.66 27.31 -33.62
N ASP A 199 14.66 28.64 -33.76
CA ASP A 199 15.56 29.35 -34.67
C ASP A 199 17.02 29.33 -34.17
N LEU A 200 17.25 29.38 -32.86
CA LEU A 200 18.59 29.32 -32.26
C LEU A 200 19.25 27.96 -32.54
N VAL A 201 18.51 26.85 -32.40
CA VAL A 201 19.01 25.50 -32.71
C VAL A 201 19.37 25.37 -34.19
N ARG A 202 18.61 26.01 -35.07
CA ARG A 202 18.83 25.93 -36.52
C ARG A 202 19.98 26.82 -36.99
N LYS A 203 20.22 27.96 -36.33
CA LYS A 203 21.30 28.91 -36.67
C LYS A 203 22.63 28.57 -36.01
N ASP A 204 22.62 28.10 -34.76
CA ASP A 204 23.84 27.81 -33.99
C ASP A 204 23.64 26.62 -33.02
N PRO A 205 23.77 25.38 -33.52
CA PRO A 205 23.49 24.18 -32.74
C PRO A 205 24.50 23.96 -31.61
N ALA A 206 25.73 24.47 -31.74
CA ALA A 206 26.76 24.33 -30.70
C ALA A 206 26.38 25.17 -29.47
N ARG A 207 25.95 26.41 -29.69
CA ARG A 207 25.51 27.30 -28.60
C ARG A 207 24.26 26.79 -27.89
N ALA A 208 23.32 26.20 -28.64
CA ALA A 208 22.14 25.56 -28.04
C ALA A 208 22.51 24.34 -27.17
N ALA A 209 23.48 23.54 -27.60
CA ALA A 209 23.96 22.39 -26.83
C ALA A 209 24.69 22.81 -25.55
N ASP A 210 25.44 23.90 -25.57
CA ASP A 210 26.13 24.44 -24.37
C ASP A 210 25.14 24.98 -23.33
N ILE A 211 24.05 25.64 -23.77
CA ILE A 211 22.98 26.08 -22.86
C ILE A 211 22.29 24.88 -22.20
N LEU A 212 21.96 23.85 -22.99
CA LEU A 212 21.37 22.61 -22.46
C LEU A 212 22.32 21.88 -21.50
N ARG A 213 23.62 21.87 -21.82
CA ARG A 213 24.65 21.27 -20.96
C ARG A 213 24.78 22.05 -19.66
N GLY A 214 24.74 23.39 -19.70
CA GLY A 214 24.76 24.26 -18.52
C GLY A 214 23.57 24.00 -17.57
N TRP A 215 22.37 23.84 -18.14
CA TRP A 215 21.17 23.47 -17.39
C TRP A 215 21.24 22.06 -16.79
N MET A 216 21.79 21.09 -17.53
CA MET A 216 21.98 19.72 -17.03
C MET A 216 23.03 19.62 -15.93
N SER A 217 24.06 20.47 -15.95
CA SER A 217 25.09 20.53 -14.91
C SER A 217 24.67 21.32 -13.67
N GLY A 218 23.44 21.84 -13.64
CA GLY A 218 22.86 22.49 -12.46
C GLY A 218 23.36 23.91 -12.16
N GLY A 219 23.84 24.65 -13.16
CA GLY A 219 24.28 26.05 -12.99
C GLY A 219 23.30 27.02 -13.65
N SER A 220 22.47 27.69 -12.85
CA SER A 220 21.84 28.95 -13.28
C SER A 220 22.89 30.05 -13.22
N ASP A 221 23.41 30.46 -14.38
CA ASP A 221 23.86 31.84 -14.63
C ASP A 221 24.16 32.04 -16.11
N ALA A 222 23.27 32.77 -16.78
CA ALA A 222 23.59 33.97 -17.58
C ALA A 222 22.35 34.40 -18.38
N ALA A 223 22.02 35.68 -18.22
CA ALA A 223 21.05 36.45 -18.97
C ALA A 223 21.45 36.63 -20.45
#